data_AF-A0AAV2IUI1-F1
#
_entry.id   AF-A0AAV2IUI1-F1
#
_cell.length_a   1.000
_cell.length_b   1.000
_cell.length_c   1.000
_cell.angle_alpha   90.00
_cell.angle_beta   90.00
_cell.angle_gamma   90.00
#
_symmetry.space_group_name_H-M   'P 1'
#
loop_
_entity.id
_entity.type
_entity.pdbx_description
1 polymer ?
#
loop_
_entity_poly.entity_id
_entity_poly.type
_entity_poly.pdbx_seq_one_letter_code
_entity_poly.pdbx_strand_id
1 'polypeptide(L)' 'MMPTPDENWWRQIALEYNERFDFPLCLGAIDSKHIRIKKPHRSGSKYYNYTGYG' A
#
# COMPACT_ATOMS: atom_id res chain seq x y z
N MET A 1 6.93 7.22 -22.76
CA MET A 1 8.22 6.54 -22.50
C MET A 1 8.40 6.51 -20.99
N MET A 2 8.58 5.35 -20.36
CA MET A 2 8.90 5.33 -18.92
C MET A 2 10.35 5.83 -18.76
N PRO A 3 10.64 6.71 -17.79
CA PRO A 3 12.01 7.16 -17.55
C PRO A 3 12.88 5.96 -17.20
N THR A 4 14.12 5.95 -17.70
CA THR A 4 15.13 4.96 -17.29
C THR A 4 15.38 5.13 -15.79
N PRO A 5 15.25 4.07 -14.99
CA PRO A 5 15.48 4.16 -13.55
C PRO A 5 16.94 4.55 -13.29
N ASP A 6 17.15 5.62 -12.54
CA ASP A 6 18.47 6.04 -12.06
C ASP A 6 18.73 5.45 -10.67
N GLU A 7 19.98 5.13 -10.37
CA GLU A 7 20.34 4.56 -9.07
C GLU A 7 20.12 5.58 -7.94
N ASN A 8 20.36 6.87 -8.20
CA ASN A 8 20.14 7.91 -7.19
C ASN A 8 18.66 8.09 -6.87
N TRP A 9 17.79 7.88 -7.85
CA TRP A 9 16.35 7.90 -7.65
C TRP A 9 15.90 6.84 -6.63
N TRP A 10 16.42 5.61 -6.76
CA TRP A 10 16.14 4.54 -5.79
C TRP A 10 16.71 4.82 -4.40
N ARG A 11 17.91 5.41 -4.33
CA ARG A 11 18.50 5.83 -3.05
C ARG A 11 17.66 6.89 -2.35
N GLN A 12 17.12 7.85 -3.09
CA GLN A 12 16.23 8.89 -2.54
C GLN A 12 14.95 8.29 -1.98
N ILE A 13 14.31 7.36 -2.71
CA ILE A 13 13.12 6.67 -2.21
C ILE A 13 13.42 5.89 -0.93
N ALA A 14 14.53 5.15 -0.89
CA ALA A 14 14.94 4.41 0.31
C ALA A 14 15.18 5.32 1.52
N LEU A 15 15.77 6.49 1.32
CA LEU A 15 15.96 7.48 2.38
C LEU A 15 14.64 8.03 2.89
N GLU A 16 13.72 8.41 2.01
CA GLU A 16 12.42 8.97 2.39
C GLU A 16 11.58 7.99 3.21
N TYR A 17 11.59 6.70 2.82
CA TYR A 17 10.90 5.66 3.59
C TYR A 17 11.55 5.41 4.94
N ASN A 18 12.88 5.44 5.01
CA ASN A 18 13.60 5.30 6.27
C ASN A 18 13.33 6.48 7.22
N GLU A 19 13.36 7.72 6.73
CA GLU A 19 13.10 8.91 7.54
C GLU A 19 11.67 8.98 8.08
N ARG A 20 10.68 8.57 7.28
CA ARG A 20 9.26 8.71 7.64
C ARG A 20 8.71 7.53 8.42
N PHE A 21 9.23 6.34 8.17
CA PHE A 21 8.63 5.10 8.66
C PHE A 21 9.63 4.15 9.31
N ASP A 22 10.92 4.51 9.39
CA ASP A 22 12.00 3.66 9.93
C ASP A 22 12.12 2.31 9.20
N PHE A 23 11.84 2.30 7.89
CA PHE A 23 12.04 1.14 7.03
C PHE A 23 13.27 1.32 6.15
N PRO A 24 14.45 0.84 6.60
CA PRO A 24 15.66 0.93 5.79
C PRO A 24 15.52 0.10 4.52
N LEU A 25 16.05 0.62 3.40
CA LEU A 25 16.06 -0.02 2.08
C LEU A 25 14.67 -0.26 1.45
N CYS A 26 13.62 0.37 1.97
CA CYS A 26 12.30 0.26 1.38
C CYS A 26 12.20 1.12 0.11
N LEU A 27 11.99 0.48 -1.05
CA LEU A 27 11.88 1.16 -2.34
C LEU A 27 10.44 1.54 -2.71
N GLY A 28 9.50 1.38 -1.79
CA GLY A 28 8.10 1.70 -1.99
C GLY A 28 7.15 0.81 -1.20
N ALA A 29 5.96 1.33 -0.90
CA ALA A 29 4.82 0.57 -0.42
C ALA A 29 3.83 0.34 -1.57
N ILE A 30 3.42 -0.91 -1.75
CA ILE A 30 2.28 -1.23 -2.61
C ILE A 30 1.06 -1.17 -1.71
N ASP A 31 0.15 -0.22 -1.95
CA ASP A 31 -1.15 -0.26 -1.27
C ASP A 31 -1.83 -1.58 -1.64
N SER A 32 -2.19 -2.35 -0.62
CA SER A 32 -2.70 -3.69 -0.80
C SER A 32 -3.91 -3.64 -1.73
N LYS A 33 -4.03 -4.62 -2.64
CA LYS A 33 -5.24 -4.78 -3.44
C LYS A 33 -6.42 -4.82 -2.47
N HIS A 34 -7.34 -3.87 -2.58
CA HIS A 34 -8.59 -3.89 -1.83
C HIS A 34 -9.39 -5.12 -2.30
N ILE A 35 -9.18 -6.26 -1.64
CA ILE A 35 -9.94 -7.48 -1.91
C ILE A 35 -11.32 -7.27 -1.29
N ARG A 36 -12.33 -7.03 -2.13
CA ARG A 36 -13.73 -6.98 -1.71
C ARG A 36 -14.12 -8.35 -1.14
N ILE A 37 -14.13 -8.49 0.18
CA ILE A 37 -14.66 -9.68 0.84
C ILE A 37 -16.19 -9.60 0.78
N LYS A 38 -16.81 -10.45 -0.04
CA LYS A 38 -18.27 -10.61 0.01
C LYS A 38 -18.64 -11.26 1.34
N LYS A 39 -19.35 -10.53 2.17
CA LYS A 39 -19.80 -10.98 3.49
C LYS A 39 -20.49 -12.36 3.39
N PRO A 40 -20.01 -13.40 4.07
CA PRO A 40 -20.71 -14.68 4.13
C PRO A 40 -22.02 -14.55 4.92
N HIS A 41 -23.03 -15.33 4.56
CA HIS A 41 -24.38 -15.24 5.15
C HIS A 41 -24.30 -15.42 6.69
N ARG A 42 -25.04 -14.58 7.45
CA ARG A 42 -25.12 -14.55 8.93
C ARG A 42 -23.89 -14.07 9.72
N SER A 43 -22.91 -13.43 9.10
CA SER A 43 -21.67 -12.96 9.80
C SER A 43 -21.76 -11.61 10.57
N GLY A 44 -22.95 -11.05 10.79
CA GLY A 44 -23.11 -9.82 11.60
C GLY A 44 -22.33 -8.60 11.08
N SER A 45 -21.89 -7.71 11.96
CA SER A 45 -21.12 -6.49 11.62
C SER A 45 -19.60 -6.73 11.44
N LYS A 46 -19.13 -7.98 11.58
CA LYS A 46 -17.68 -8.31 11.53
C LYS A 46 -17.00 -8.00 10.18
N TYR A 47 -17.77 -7.80 9.11
CA TYR A 47 -17.27 -7.47 7.77
C TYR A 47 -17.94 -6.21 7.20
N TYR A 48 -18.34 -5.27 8.06
CA TYR A 48 -18.90 -4.00 7.61
C TYR A 48 -17.79 -3.18 6.92
N ASN A 49 -17.96 -2.93 5.63
CA ASN A 49 -17.09 -2.02 4.90
C ASN A 49 -17.47 -0.59 5.28
N TYR A 50 -16.62 0.05 6.11
CA TYR A 50 -16.81 1.44 6.54
C TYR A 50 -16.51 2.47 5.44
N THR A 51 -15.91 2.03 4.32
CA THR A 51 -15.80 2.85 3.12
C THR A 51 -16.99 2.52 2.21
N GLY A 52 -17.97 3.42 2.19
CA GLY A 52 -19.24 3.28 1.46
C GLY A 52 -19.08 3.33 -0.06
N TYR A 53 -18.35 2.39 -0.63
CA TYR A 53 -18.36 2.15 -2.07
C TYR A 53 -19.48 1.17 -2.40
N GLY A 54 -20.56 1.71 -2.96
CA GLY A 54 -21.63 0.97 -3.64
C GLY A 54 -21.16 0.34 -4.95
#